data_AF-A0A379DEY5-F1
#
_entry.id   AF-A0A379DEY5-F1
#
_cell.length_a   1.000
_cell.length_b   1.000
_cell.length_c   1.000
_cell.angle_alpha   90.00
_cell.angle_beta   90.00
_cell.angle_gamma   90.00
#
_symmetry.space_group_name_H-M   'P 1'
#
loop_
_entity.id
_entity.type
_entity.pdbx_description
1 polymer ?
#
loop_
_entity_poly.entity_id
_entity_poly.type
_entity_poly.pdbx_seq_one_letter_code
_entity_poly.pdbx_strand_id
1 'polypeptide(L)' 'MNNFMKALGIIILIIGVLILAIPHLTNTATNATLWTGLILILGGFAAHIILNKRNAR' A
#
# COMPACT_ATOMS: atom_id res chain seq x y z
N MET A 1 1.73 -18.22 12.56
CA MET A 1 1.26 -17.42 11.41
C MET A 1 2.47 -17.04 10.57
N ASN A 2 2.55 -17.51 9.32
CA ASN A 2 3.74 -17.32 8.46
C ASN A 2 4.08 -15.82 8.35
N ASN A 3 5.35 -15.47 8.56
CA ASN A 3 5.85 -14.08 8.50
C ASN A 3 5.44 -13.34 7.21
N PHE A 4 5.20 -14.10 6.14
CA PHE A 4 4.61 -13.63 4.89
C PHE A 4 3.29 -12.84 5.06
N MET A 5 2.37 -13.30 5.90
CA MET A 5 1.07 -12.61 6.09
C MET A 5 1.22 -11.27 6.83
N LYS A 6 2.24 -11.13 7.69
CA LYS A 6 2.56 -9.86 8.35
C LYS A 6 3.21 -8.88 7.38
N ALA A 7 4.08 -9.39 6.51
CA ALA A 7 4.77 -8.60 5.49
C ALA A 7 3.84 -8.10 4.37
N LEU A 8 2.76 -8.83 4.07
CA LEU A 8 1.84 -8.51 2.97
C LEU A 8 1.27 -7.08 3.03
N GLY A 9 0.86 -6.62 4.22
CA GLY A 9 0.33 -5.26 4.37
C GLY A 9 1.39 -4.17 4.09
N ILE A 10 2.63 -4.39 4.52
CA ILE A 10 3.76 -3.49 4.22
C ILE A 10 4.09 -3.51 2.73
N ILE A 11 4.08 -4.68 2.09
CA ILE A 11 4.37 -4.82 0.65
C ILE A 11 3.35 -4.01 -0.18
N ILE A 12 2.05 -4.13 0.15
CA ILE A 12 0.99 -3.37 -0.54
C ILE A 12 1.17 -1.86 -0.34
N LEU A 13 1.56 -1.42 0.86
CA LEU A 13 1.88 -0.01 1.14
C LEU A 13 3.03 0.50 0.27
N ILE A 14 4.14 -0.26 0.20
CA ILE A 14 5.30 0.11 -0.63
C ILE A 14 4.89 0.22 -2.10
N ILE A 15 4.09 -0.72 -2.60
CA ILE A 15 3.56 -0.66 -3.98
C ILE A 15 2.70 0.59 -4.19
N GLY A 16 1.81 0.93 -3.24
CA GLY A 16 1.00 2.15 -3.30
C GLY A 16 1.85 3.42 -3.36
N VAL A 17 2.95 3.47 -2.60
CA VAL A 17 3.91 4.59 -2.65
C VAL A 17 4.63 4.64 -4.00
N LEU A 18 5.06 3.51 -4.55
CA LEU A 18 5.73 3.47 -5.86
C LEU A 18 4.82 3.96 -6.99
N ILE A 19 3.53 3.63 -6.95
CA ILE A 19 2.53 4.10 -7.93
C ILE A 19 2.33 5.61 -7.88
N LEU A 20 2.63 6.28 -6.76
CA LEU A 20 2.64 7.74 -6.68
C LEU A 20 4.01 8.32 -7.05
N ALA A 21 5.09 7.71 -6.55
CA ALA A 21 6.45 8.22 -6.70
C ALA A 21 6.93 8.16 -8.15
N ILE A 22 6.71 7.04 -8.86
CA ILE A 22 7.20 6.86 -10.22
C ILE A 22 6.58 7.91 -11.17
N PRO A 23 5.24 8.06 -11.26
CA PRO A 23 4.64 9.05 -12.16
C PRO A 23 5.02 10.49 -11.81
N HIS A 24 5.25 10.77 -10.52
CA HIS A 24 5.74 12.08 -10.09
C HIS A 24 7.16 12.36 -10.59
N LEU A 25 8.07 11.38 -10.48
CA LEU A 25 9.45 11.49 -10.96
C LEU A 25 9.55 11.53 -12.49
N THR A 26 8.64 10.88 -13.20
CA THR A 26 8.61 10.85 -14.67
C THR A 26 7.75 11.94 -15.30
N ASN A 27 7.17 12.86 -14.51
CA ASN A 27 6.21 13.88 -14.99
C ASN A 27 5.02 13.29 -15.78
N THR A 28 4.61 12.06 -15.47
CA THR A 28 3.46 11.37 -16.07
C THR A 28 2.28 11.25 -15.10
N ALA A 29 2.36 11.94 -13.96
CA ALA A 29 1.31 11.95 -12.96
C ALA A 29 0.00 12.52 -13.53
N THR A 30 -1.05 11.71 -13.49
CA THR A 30 -2.43 12.09 -13.80
C THR A 30 -3.29 12.03 -12.54
N ASN A 31 -4.43 12.73 -12.54
CA ASN A 31 -5.40 12.64 -11.45
C ASN A 31 -5.82 11.19 -11.18
N ALA A 32 -5.93 10.36 -12.23
CA ALA A 32 -6.23 8.94 -12.10
C ALA A 32 -5.13 8.21 -11.31
N THR A 33 -3.85 8.40 -11.64
CA THR A 33 -2.73 7.76 -10.90
C THR A 33 -2.66 8.21 -9.44
N LEU A 34 -2.98 9.48 -9.15
CA LEU A 34 -3.03 10.00 -7.79
C LEU A 34 -4.13 9.33 -6.96
N TRP A 35 -5.34 9.21 -7.53
CA TRP A 35 -6.46 8.51 -6.89
C TRP A 35 -6.17 7.02 -6.67
N THR A 36 -5.59 6.34 -7.66
CA THR A 36 -5.21 4.92 -7.55
C THR A 36 -4.18 4.71 -6.44
N GLY A 37 -3.13 5.54 -6.38
CA GLY A 37 -2.11 5.47 -5.34
C GLY A 37 -2.68 5.74 -3.94
N LEU A 38 -3.57 6.73 -3.81
CA LEU A 38 -4.26 7.03 -2.55
C LEU A 38 -5.07 5.83 -2.03
N ILE A 39 -5.89 5.22 -2.89
CA ILE A 39 -6.73 4.06 -2.53
C ILE A 39 -5.84 2.87 -2.11
N LEU A 40 -4.74 2.63 -2.83
CA LEU A 40 -3.80 1.55 -2.50
C LEU A 40 -3.08 1.79 -1.17
N ILE A 41 -2.69 3.02 -0.86
CA ILE A 41 -2.06 3.35 0.43
C ILE A 41 -3.06 3.16 1.56
N LEU A 42 -4.28 3.69 1.45
CA LEU A 42 -5.32 3.52 2.46
C LEU A 42 -5.69 2.05 2.65
N GLY A 43 -5.88 1.31 1.56
CA GLY A 43 -6.18 -0.12 1.58
C GLY A 43 -5.04 -0.97 2.14
N GLY A 44 -3.80 -0.68 1.75
CA GLY A 44 -2.60 -1.34 2.26
C GLY A 44 -2.40 -1.09 3.75
N PHE A 45 -2.64 0.14 4.21
CA PHE A 45 -2.58 0.50 5.63
C PHE A 45 -3.66 -0.20 6.44
N ALA A 46 -4.91 -0.21 5.95
CA ALA A 46 -6.00 -0.95 6.58
C ALA A 46 -5.71 -2.45 6.65
N ALA A 47 -5.24 -3.05 5.56
CA ALA A 47 -4.83 -4.46 5.52
C ALA A 47 -3.70 -4.74 6.51
N HIS A 48 -2.70 -3.86 6.61
CA HIS A 48 -1.60 -4.01 7.56
C HIS A 48 -2.10 -4.01 9.01
N ILE A 49 -3.00 -3.08 9.35
CA ILE A 49 -3.61 -3.03 10.69
C ILE A 49 -4.42 -4.30 10.97
N ILE A 50 -5.30 -4.72 10.06
CA ILE A 50 -6.20 -5.87 10.27
C ILE A 50 -5.39 -7.17 10.40
N LEU A 51 -4.41 -7.39 9.52
CA LEU A 51 -3.57 -8.59 9.53
C LEU A 51 -2.66 -8.64 10.76
N ASN A 52 -2.20 -7.48 11.25
CA ASN A 52 -1.42 -7.41 12.48
C ASN A 52 -2.31 -7.64 13.72
N LYS A 53 -3.52 -7.07 13.77
CA LYS A 53 -4.47 -7.23 14.88
C LYS A 53 -4.99 -8.66 15.01
N ARG A 54 -5.15 -9.39 13.89
CA ARG A 54 -5.55 -10.81 13.88
C ARG A 54 -4.49 -11.77 14.45
N ASN A 55 -3.24 -11.31 14.61
CA ASN A 55 -2.16 -12.05 15.25
C ASN A 55 -2.02 -11.74 16.75
N ALA A 56 -2.69 -10.70 17.25
CA ALA A 56 -2.61 -10.27 18.65
C ALA A 56 -3.74 -10.86 19.53
N ARG A 57 -4.67 -11.60 18.93
CA ARG A 57 -5.62 -12.49 19.61
C ARG A 57 -5.15 -13.92 19.44
#